data_AF-A0A3B9IMD3-F1
#
_entry.id   AF-A0A3B9IMD3-F1
#
_cell.length_a   1.000
_cell.length_b   1.000
_cell.length_c   1.000
_cell.angle_alpha   90.00
_cell.angle_beta   90.00
_cell.angle_gamma   90.00
#
_symmetry.space_group_name_H-M   'P 1'
#
loop_
_entity.id
_entity.type
_entity.pdbx_description
1 polymer ?
#
loop_
_entity_poly.entity_id
_entity_poly.type
_entity_poly.pdbx_seq_one_letter_code
_entity_poly.pdbx_strand_id
1 'polypeptide(L)'
;MRRIPLTIGTLHFVGIGGIGMSGIAEILQGLGYDVQGSDIAENANVRRLRAKGVRVAIGHAAENIANAAVVVVSSAIRQDNPELVEARRRFLPVVRRAEMLAELMRLKSAVAVGGTHGKTTTTSLVAAVLDAGDIDPTVINGGIINA
;
A
#
# COMPACT_ATOMS: atom_id res chain seq x y z
N MET A 1 -1.53 -5.83 -22.99
CA MET A 1 -1.39 -5.65 -21.53
C MET A 1 -0.11 -4.90 -21.25
N ARG A 2 -0.18 -3.64 -20.78
CA ARG A 2 1.01 -2.88 -20.37
C ARG A 2 1.45 -3.44 -19.02
N ARG A 3 2.47 -4.31 -19.02
CA ARG A 3 3.12 -4.75 -17.77
C ARG A 3 3.73 -3.52 -17.13
N ILE A 4 3.44 -3.24 -15.86
CA ILE A 4 4.34 -2.42 -15.05
C ILE A 4 5.72 -3.08 -15.16
N PRO A 5 6.79 -2.36 -15.50
CA PRO A 5 8.10 -2.97 -15.59
C PRO A 5 8.40 -3.67 -14.25
N LEU A 6 8.79 -4.94 -14.32
CA LEU A 6 9.05 -5.79 -13.15
C LEU A 6 10.13 -5.23 -12.20
N THR A 7 10.83 -4.18 -12.63
CA THR A 7 11.88 -3.50 -11.87
C THR A 7 11.69 -1.98 -11.92
N ILE A 8 10.85 -1.45 -11.04
CA ILE A 8 10.75 0.00 -10.76
C ILE A 8 11.74 0.46 -9.68
N GLY A 9 12.51 -0.47 -9.09
CA GLY A 9 13.31 -0.24 -7.89
C GLY A 9 12.46 -0.30 -6.62
N THR A 10 13.04 0.10 -5.49
CA THR A 10 12.39 0.03 -4.18
C THR A 10 11.26 1.04 -4.04
N LEU A 11 10.06 0.57 -3.67
CA LEU A 11 8.92 1.42 -3.33
C LEU A 11 8.94 1.75 -1.84
N HIS A 12 8.95 3.04 -1.51
CA HIS A 12 8.92 3.52 -0.14
C HIS A 12 7.55 4.09 0.22
N PHE A 13 6.86 3.51 1.19
CA PHE A 13 5.58 3.98 1.69
C PHE A 13 5.75 4.87 2.92
N VAL A 14 5.31 6.12 2.85
CA VAL A 14 5.27 7.04 4.00
C VAL A 14 3.94 6.85 4.74
N GLY A 15 3.98 6.46 6.01
CA GLY A 15 2.80 6.07 6.79
C GLY A 15 2.28 4.69 6.38
N ILE A 16 3.18 3.71 6.26
CA ILE A 16 2.89 2.37 5.71
C ILE A 16 1.93 1.56 6.58
N GLY A 17 1.91 1.78 7.89
CA GLY A 17 0.98 1.14 8.84
C GLY A 17 -0.45 1.66 8.74
N GLY A 18 -0.68 2.72 7.97
CA GLY A 18 -2.01 3.22 7.63
C GLY A 18 -2.88 2.11 7.01
N ILE A 19 -4.15 2.13 7.39
CA ILE A 19 -5.20 1.18 6.99
C ILE A 19 -5.21 0.88 5.48
N GLY A 20 -5.19 1.91 4.63
CA GLY A 20 -5.20 1.77 3.17
C GLY A 20 -3.82 1.67 2.53
N MET A 21 -2.74 1.91 3.29
CA MET A 21 -1.36 1.87 2.80
C MET A 21 -0.77 0.48 2.98
N SER A 22 -0.95 -0.09 4.18
CA SER A 22 -0.44 -1.42 4.52
C SER A 22 -0.96 -2.50 3.59
N GLY A 23 -2.22 -2.37 3.15
CA GLY A 23 -2.78 -3.33 2.23
C GLY A 23 -2.13 -3.33 0.84
N ILE A 24 -1.90 -2.13 0.31
CA ILE A 24 -1.23 -1.96 -0.98
C ILE A 24 0.22 -2.45 -0.90
N ALA A 25 0.93 -2.08 0.17
CA ALA A 25 2.31 -2.50 0.40
C ALA A 25 2.45 -4.02 0.47
N GLU A 26 1.55 -4.69 1.18
CA GLU A 26 1.56 -6.14 1.31
C GLU A 26 1.29 -6.87 -0.01
N ILE A 27 0.34 -6.38 -0.81
CA ILE A 27 0.04 -6.95 -2.13
C ILE A 27 1.26 -6.80 -3.04
N LEU A 28 1.88 -5.63 -3.07
CA LEU A 28 3.09 -5.39 -3.88
C LEU A 28 4.26 -6.28 -3.44
N GLN A 29 4.47 -6.45 -2.15
CA GLN A 29 5.47 -7.38 -1.62
C GLN A 29 5.18 -8.82 -2.07
N GLY A 30 3.92 -9.26 -2.00
CA GLY A 30 3.50 -10.60 -2.45
C GLY A 30 3.63 -10.79 -3.97
N LEU A 31 3.55 -9.72 -4.75
CA LEU A 31 3.82 -9.73 -6.20
C LEU A 31 5.31 -9.68 -6.55
N GLY A 32 6.20 -9.63 -5.55
CA GLY A 32 7.66 -9.66 -5.73
C GLY A 32 8.33 -8.30 -5.92
N TYR A 33 7.61 -7.19 -5.69
CA TYR A 33 8.24 -5.86 -5.66
C TYR A 33 9.05 -5.67 -4.38
N ASP A 34 10.14 -4.90 -4.42
CA ASP A 34 10.88 -4.49 -3.21
C ASP A 34 10.13 -3.34 -2.54
N VAL A 35 9.54 -3.63 -1.38
CA VAL A 35 8.75 -2.68 -0.62
C VAL A 35 9.43 -2.38 0.72
N GLN A 36 9.48 -1.09 1.05
CA GLN A 36 9.81 -0.62 2.39
C GLN A 36 8.89 0.54 2.79
N GLY A 37 9.02 1.03 4.01
CA GLY A 37 8.32 2.25 4.40
C GLY A 37 8.69 2.78 5.77
N SER A 38 7.95 3.79 6.19
CA SER A 38 8.05 4.43 7.49
C SER A 38 6.66 4.57 8.12
N ASP A 39 6.59 4.63 9.45
CA ASP A 39 5.39 5.04 10.17
C ASP A 39 5.76 5.82 11.43
N ILE A 40 4.82 6.59 11.97
CA ILE A 40 5.07 7.38 13.20
C ILE A 40 5.23 6.48 14.42
N ALA A 41 4.58 5.31 14.43
CA ALA A 41 4.58 4.40 15.56
C ALA A 41 4.41 2.94 15.14
N GLU A 42 4.87 2.05 16.01
CA GLU A 42 4.62 0.62 15.89
C GLU A 42 3.13 0.32 16.05
N ASN A 43 2.55 -0.46 15.12
CA ASN A 43 1.15 -0.87 15.19
C ASN A 43 0.96 -2.28 14.60
N ALA A 44 -0.26 -2.81 14.66
CA ALA A 44 -0.54 -4.17 14.18
C ALA A 44 -0.21 -4.36 12.69
N ASN A 45 -0.44 -3.35 11.85
CA ASN A 45 -0.10 -3.42 10.43
C ASN A 45 1.41 -3.39 10.19
N VAL A 46 2.15 -2.56 10.93
CA VAL A 46 3.62 -2.52 10.84
C VAL A 46 4.23 -3.87 11.23
N ARG A 47 3.79 -4.45 12.36
CA ARG A 47 4.25 -5.78 12.79
C ARG A 47 3.96 -6.86 11.75
N ARG A 48 2.75 -6.85 11.17
CA ARG A 48 2.35 -7.78 10.11
C ARG A 48 3.22 -7.65 8.86
N LEU A 49 3.49 -6.43 8.40
CA LEU A 49 4.35 -6.18 7.24
C LEU A 49 5.80 -6.63 7.49
N ARG A 50 6.34 -6.35 8.67
CA ARG A 50 7.69 -6.83 9.06
C ARG A 50 7.77 -8.35 9.10
N ALA A 51 6.74 -9.03 9.62
CA ALA A 51 6.68 -10.50 9.59
C ALA A 51 6.67 -11.06 8.15
N LYS A 52 6.25 -10.26 7.17
CA LYS A 52 6.32 -10.57 5.73
C LYS A 52 7.60 -10.09 5.04
N GLY A 53 8.60 -9.66 5.81
CA GLY A 53 9.91 -9.23 5.30
C GLY A 53 10.00 -7.79 4.82
N VAL A 54 8.95 -6.98 5.00
CA VAL A 54 8.97 -5.55 4.64
C VAL A 54 9.79 -4.77 5.68
N ARG A 55 10.78 -4.00 5.21
CA ARG A 55 11.55 -3.10 6.07
C ARG A 55 10.69 -1.88 6.42
N VAL A 56 10.44 -1.66 7.71
CA VAL A 56 9.68 -0.50 8.19
C VAL A 56 10.47 0.27 9.23
N ALA A 57 10.72 1.55 8.99
CA ALA A 57 11.29 2.49 9.96
C ALA A 57 10.20 3.10 10.86
N ILE A 58 10.52 3.34 12.13
CA ILE A 58 9.65 4.10 13.04
C ILE A 58 10.20 5.52 13.17
N GLY A 59 9.32 6.50 13.00
CA GLY A 59 9.68 7.90 12.81
C GLY A 59 9.96 8.23 11.35
N HIS A 60 9.76 9.51 11.00
CA HIS A 60 10.01 10.01 9.66
C HIS A 60 11.35 10.73 9.61
N ALA A 61 12.23 10.30 8.69
CA ALA A 61 13.57 10.84 8.53
C ALA A 61 13.97 10.80 7.05
N ALA A 62 14.70 11.80 6.56
CA ALA A 62 15.06 11.90 5.13
C ALA A 62 15.87 10.66 4.66
N GLU A 63 16.65 10.08 5.56
CA GLU A 63 17.50 8.91 5.31
C GLU A 63 16.68 7.65 5.03
N ASN A 64 15.43 7.58 5.49
CA ASN A 64 14.55 6.43 5.29
C ASN A 64 14.30 6.13 3.79
N ILE A 65 14.43 7.14 2.92
CA ILE A 65 14.25 7.01 1.47
C ILE A 65 15.57 6.91 0.69
N ALA A 66 16.72 6.70 1.34
CA ALA A 66 18.03 6.66 0.69
C ALA A 66 18.05 5.77 -0.57
N ASN A 67 17.50 4.57 -0.46
CA ASN A 67 17.46 3.57 -1.54
C ASN A 67 16.13 3.52 -2.30
N ALA A 68 15.21 4.47 -2.07
CA ALA A 68 13.91 4.48 -2.72
C ALA A 68 14.03 4.94 -4.18
N ALA A 69 13.33 4.24 -5.07
CA ALA A 69 13.13 4.65 -6.46
C ALA A 69 11.79 5.36 -6.66
N VAL A 70 10.78 5.03 -5.85
CA VAL A 70 9.44 5.66 -5.86
C VAL A 70 8.97 5.85 -4.43
N VAL A 71 8.32 6.98 -4.15
CA VAL A 71 7.70 7.27 -2.84
C VAL A 71 6.18 7.24 -2.98
N VAL A 72 5.51 6.49 -2.11
CA VAL A 72 4.05 6.36 -2.07
C VAL A 72 3.52 7.05 -0.83
N VAL A 73 2.56 7.97 -1.01
CA VAL A 73 1.98 8.76 0.08
C VAL A 73 0.47 8.66 0.13
N SER A 74 -0.07 8.75 1.35
CA SER A 74 -1.49 8.99 1.57
C SER A 74 -1.79 10.49 1.61
N SER A 75 -3.08 10.86 1.57
CA SER A 75 -3.52 12.24 1.76
C SER A 75 -3.24 12.79 3.17
N ALA A 76 -2.95 11.93 4.15
CA ALA A 76 -2.65 12.34 5.52
C ALA A 76 -1.18 12.77 5.71
N ILE A 77 -0.31 12.53 4.71
CA ILE A 77 1.09 12.93 4.80
C ILE A 77 1.22 14.43 4.55
N ARG A 78 1.72 15.13 5.57
CA ARG A 78 1.95 16.57 5.51
C ARG A 78 3.10 16.92 4.55
N GLN A 79 3.03 18.12 3.99
CA GLN A 79 3.99 18.61 2.99
C GLN A 79 5.40 18.83 3.55
N ASP A 80 5.51 19.04 4.87
CA ASP A 80 6.73 19.21 5.63
C ASP A 80 7.32 17.90 6.14
N ASN A 81 6.73 16.74 5.80
CA ASN A 81 7.29 15.45 6.14
C ASN A 81 8.71 15.32 5.53
N PRO A 82 9.74 14.98 6.31
CA PRO A 82 11.13 15.00 5.86
C PRO A 82 11.40 14.04 4.70
N GLU A 83 10.71 12.89 4.64
CA GLU A 83 10.83 11.94 3.53
C GLU A 83 10.23 12.49 2.24
N LEU A 84 9.09 13.18 2.34
CA LEU A 84 8.44 13.80 1.19
C LEU A 84 9.23 15.01 0.66
N VAL A 85 9.79 15.82 1.57
CA VAL A 85 10.67 16.94 1.21
C VAL A 85 11.91 16.42 0.49
N GLU A 86 12.56 15.39 1.04
CA GLU A 86 13.74 14.80 0.44
C GLU A 86 13.45 14.12 -0.90
N ALA A 87 12.30 13.45 -1.03
CA ALA A 87 11.86 12.85 -2.29
C ALA A 87 11.76 13.91 -3.40
N ARG A 88 11.18 15.07 -3.09
CA ARG A 88 11.10 16.20 -4.02
C ARG A 88 12.45 16.78 -4.36
N ARG A 89 13.32 16.97 -3.36
CA ARG A 89 14.69 17.46 -3.56
C ARG A 89 15.49 16.57 -4.50
N ARG A 90 15.27 15.25 -4.43
CA ARG A 90 15.90 14.23 -5.28
C ARG A 90 15.16 13.95 -6.60
N PHE A 91 14.06 14.64 -6.87
CA PHE A 91 13.18 14.38 -8.02
C PHE A 91 12.69 12.92 -8.10
N LEU A 92 12.52 12.26 -6.95
CA LEU A 92 11.90 10.94 -6.90
C LEU A 92 10.40 11.05 -7.25
N PRO A 93 9.88 10.14 -8.09
CA PRO A 93 8.44 10.06 -8.33
C PRO A 93 7.67 9.88 -7.03
N VAL A 94 6.66 10.73 -6.82
CA VAL A 94 5.74 10.63 -5.67
C VAL A 94 4.37 10.22 -6.20
N VAL A 95 3.92 9.02 -5.82
CA VAL A 95 2.65 8.43 -6.26
C VAL A 95 1.64 8.47 -5.11
N ARG A 96 0.40 8.84 -5.41
CA ARG A 96 -0.66 8.84 -4.39
C ARG A 96 -1.19 7.43 -4.17
N ARG A 97 -1.62 7.14 -2.94
CA ARG A 97 -2.30 5.88 -2.57
C ARG A 97 -3.38 5.45 -3.57
N ALA A 98 -4.22 6.39 -4.02
CA ALA A 98 -5.32 6.11 -4.93
C ALA A 98 -4.83 5.69 -6.33
N GLU A 99 -3.75 6.30 -6.82
CA GLU A 99 -3.13 5.95 -8.10
C GLU A 99 -2.50 4.55 -8.02
N MET A 100 -1.79 4.27 -6.93
CA MET A 100 -1.20 2.94 -6.71
C MET A 100 -2.27 1.84 -6.63
N LEU A 101 -3.39 2.12 -5.95
CA LEU A 101 -4.53 1.21 -5.91
C LEU A 101 -5.12 0.98 -7.31
N ALA A 102 -5.28 2.04 -8.10
CA ALA A 102 -5.81 1.94 -9.46
C ALA A 102 -4.92 1.07 -10.34
N GLU A 103 -3.60 1.19 -10.22
CA GLU A 103 -2.65 0.33 -10.95
C GLU A 103 -2.72 -1.13 -10.50
N LEU A 104 -2.85 -1.40 -9.19
CA LEU A 104 -3.08 -2.76 -8.69
C LEU A 104 -4.37 -3.37 -9.26
N MET A 105 -5.45 -2.59 -9.34
CA MET A 105 -6.72 -3.04 -9.89
C MET A 105 -6.63 -3.42 -11.38
N ARG A 106 -5.65 -2.89 -12.13
CA ARG A 106 -5.41 -3.26 -13.53
C ARG A 106 -4.73 -4.62 -13.69
N LEU A 107 -4.11 -5.16 -12.63
CA LEU A 107 -3.35 -6.41 -12.67
C LEU A 107 -4.20 -7.65 -12.42
N LYS A 108 -5.44 -7.49 -11.93
CA LYS A 108 -6.34 -8.58 -11.52
C LYS A 108 -7.77 -8.29 -11.96
N SER A 109 -8.62 -9.30 -11.99
CA SER A 109 -10.07 -9.10 -12.03
C SER A 109 -10.49 -8.41 -10.73
N ALA A 110 -11.04 -7.20 -10.84
CA ALA A 110 -11.30 -6.35 -9.69
C ALA A 110 -12.80 -6.02 -9.56
N VAL A 111 -13.31 -6.11 -8.33
CA VAL A 111 -14.64 -5.63 -7.94
C VAL A 111 -14.47 -4.36 -7.12
N ALA A 112 -15.05 -3.25 -7.58
CA ALA A 112 -14.99 -1.97 -6.90
C ALA A 112 -16.36 -1.63 -6.27
N VAL A 113 -16.38 -1.47 -4.95
CA VAL A 113 -17.61 -1.16 -4.20
C VAL A 113 -17.65 0.33 -3.85
N GLY A 114 -18.47 1.09 -4.58
CA GLY A 114 -18.71 2.52 -4.36
C GLY A 114 -19.95 2.83 -3.49
N GLY A 115 -20.15 4.11 -3.16
CA GLY A 115 -21.34 4.62 -2.46
C GLY A 115 -21.03 5.34 -1.15
N THR A 116 -21.97 6.15 -0.64
CA THR A 116 -21.77 6.93 0.59
C THR A 116 -21.77 6.02 1.83
N HIS A 117 -22.69 5.05 1.87
CA HIS A 117 -22.86 4.09 2.97
C HIS A 117 -22.81 2.65 2.43
N GLY A 118 -22.66 1.67 3.32
CA GLY A 118 -22.73 0.24 2.97
C GLY A 118 -21.50 -0.37 2.32
N LYS A 119 -20.54 0.43 1.84
CA LYS A 119 -19.31 -0.06 1.15
C LYS A 119 -18.61 -1.20 1.89
N THR A 120 -18.25 -0.98 3.15
CA THR A 120 -17.49 -1.95 3.96
C THR A 120 -18.27 -3.26 4.13
N THR A 121 -19.56 -3.18 4.45
CA THR A 121 -20.42 -4.37 4.60
C THR A 121 -20.54 -5.12 3.27
N THR A 122 -20.83 -4.40 2.18
CA THR A 122 -20.97 -5.00 0.85
C THR A 122 -19.66 -5.63 0.38
N THR A 123 -18.51 -4.98 0.59
CA THR A 123 -17.19 -5.56 0.27
C THR A 123 -16.95 -6.86 1.02
N SER A 124 -17.27 -6.91 2.32
CA SER A 124 -17.11 -8.13 3.12
C SER A 124 -18.06 -9.25 2.67
N LEU A 125 -19.32 -8.93 2.31
CA LEU A 125 -20.25 -9.92 1.78
C LEU A 125 -19.79 -10.49 0.43
N VAL A 126 -19.30 -9.65 -0.47
CA VAL A 126 -18.73 -10.10 -1.75
C VAL A 126 -17.55 -11.03 -1.53
N ALA A 127 -16.65 -10.68 -0.61
CA ALA A 127 -15.51 -11.52 -0.25
C ALA A 127 -15.96 -12.89 0.27
N ALA A 128 -16.90 -12.93 1.21
CA ALA A 128 -17.41 -14.17 1.79
C ALA A 128 -18.08 -15.08 0.75
N VAL A 129 -18.80 -14.51 -0.23
CA VAL A 129 -19.42 -15.30 -1.32
C VAL A 129 -18.37 -15.88 -2.26
N LEU A 130 -17.32 -15.12 -2.59
CA LEU A 130 -16.23 -15.61 -3.44
C LEU A 130 -15.45 -16.73 -2.75
N ASP A 131 -15.12 -16.54 -1.47
CA ASP A 131 -14.44 -17.54 -0.65
C ASP A 131 -15.25 -18.83 -0.52
N ALA A 132 -16.56 -18.72 -0.24
CA ALA A 132 -17.48 -19.87 -0.21
C ALA A 132 -17.62 -20.60 -1.57
N GLY A 133 -17.19 -19.97 -2.65
CA GLY A 133 -17.10 -20.55 -4.00
C GLY A 133 -15.71 -21.07 -4.36
N ASP A 134 -14.82 -21.26 -3.38
CA ASP A 134 -13.41 -21.66 -3.55
C ASP A 134 -12.59 -20.67 -4.39
N ILE A 135 -12.96 -19.38 -4.40
CA ILE A 135 -12.20 -18.30 -5.03
C ILE A 135 -11.58 -17.44 -3.93
N ASP A 136 -10.30 -17.67 -3.64
CA ASP A 136 -9.50 -16.89 -2.67
C ASP A 136 -9.33 -15.42 -3.12
N PRO A 137 -10.12 -14.48 -2.57
CA PRO A 137 -10.14 -13.10 -3.05
C PRO A 137 -9.22 -12.22 -2.18
N THR A 138 -8.41 -11.39 -2.82
CA THR A 138 -7.69 -10.33 -2.08
C THR A 138 -8.65 -9.16 -1.77
N VAL A 139 -8.89 -8.88 -0.49
CA VAL A 139 -9.84 -7.85 -0.05
C VAL A 139 -9.14 -6.62 0.52
N ILE A 140 -9.49 -5.44 -0.02
CA ILE A 140 -9.03 -4.13 0.48
C ILE A 140 -10.24 -3.35 0.99
N ASN A 141 -10.45 -3.35 2.31
CA ASN A 141 -11.57 -2.67 2.96
C ASN A 141 -11.07 -1.90 4.19
N GLY A 142 -10.65 -0.65 4.01
CA GLY A 142 -10.15 0.14 5.15
C GLY A 142 -9.08 -0.63 5.97
N GLY A 143 -8.31 -1.51 5.32
CA GLY A 143 -7.50 -2.56 5.93
C GLY A 143 -7.50 -3.80 5.02
N ILE A 144 -6.55 -4.72 5.20
CA ILE A 144 -6.66 -6.06 4.61
C ILE A 144 -7.51 -6.89 5.57
N ILE A 145 -8.54 -7.53 5.02
CA ILE A 145 -9.22 -8.64 5.66
C ILE A 145 -8.78 -9.88 4.88
N ASN A 146 -8.16 -10.83 5.57
CA ASN A 146 -8.04 -12.17 5.02
C ASN A 146 -9.38 -12.85 5.29
N ALA A 147 -10.06 -13.26 4.23
CA ALA A 147 -11.09 -14.29 4.34
C ALA A 147 -10.37 -15.63 4.53
#